data_AF-A0A8J5EBD7-F1
#
_entry.id   AF-A0A8J5EBD7-F1
#
_cell.length_a   1.000
_cell.length_b   1.000
_cell.length_c   1.000
_cell.angle_alpha   90.00
_cell.angle_beta   90.00
_cell.angle_gamma   90.00
#
_symmetry.space_group_name_H-M   'P 1'
#
loop_
_entity.id
_entity.type
_entity.pdbx_description
1 polymer ?
#
loop_
_entity_poly.entity_id
_entity_poly.type
_entity_poly.pdbx_seq_one_letter_code
_entity_poly.pdbx_strand_id
1 'polypeptide(L)'
;MKKSRNGCLRCKQLKRKCDEEKPTCERCVKAGAACEYKKVLTWGNGVASRGIHKGATFISDVGSRAHVEAAVRNYRVDIESSPSSMSTPSSDGGPGSGTSMAHSGLELLPVSSIPGFADQISSILTHMEQPTHMPVINPVNEQGRRMQTLSADAYPPGFLLDLEDSLPKEDYILLRKFFYEDHWRLVAHNRNDGPLKRYIVPLVSKSPALAEVIIVFEALCTGQSYEASLRRFGGAIELFLQELSPEKPPETAFAVGVFICLFSLSVGYKWTSHIQLLYSLVEAKPATIFSGDFRSDIIANLGIFDLDNFIAGRTSPRLNIWLKYCMGRSGFDPITGLPYSMIDMIAKASDGQNIMHELLTYRRPLQEVRPEPLPTSTPGPVHMVSLQHMPFCEASMHVWEAYRHALMLYVYMFNGGQVENLPATCEDAYMHSDAVFNCSGELPLFLCIWPLFMVGLMTDSITLRQRIARQFERLISPLNYLPIRMAHKLMLEFWKRKETQPNVSYHDIAREWNMEVCLF
;
A
#
# COMPACT_ATOMS: atom_id res chain seq x y z
N MET A 1 -44.63 2.87 -31.50
CA MET A 1 -43.29 3.20 -32.05
C MET A 1 -42.22 2.35 -31.36
N LYS A 2 -41.42 1.60 -32.13
CA LYS A 2 -40.36 0.72 -31.62
C LYS A 2 -39.16 1.57 -31.15
N LYS A 3 -38.77 1.45 -29.86
CA LYS A 3 -37.61 2.17 -29.29
C LYS A 3 -36.31 1.63 -29.92
N SER A 4 -35.37 2.52 -30.25
CA SER A 4 -34.02 2.15 -30.71
C SER A 4 -33.28 1.45 -29.57
N ARG A 5 -32.96 0.15 -29.72
CA ARG A 5 -32.33 -0.65 -28.66
C ARG A 5 -30.88 -0.24 -28.44
N ASN A 6 -30.19 0.19 -29.50
CA ASN A 6 -28.76 0.50 -29.50
C ASN A 6 -28.48 1.98 -29.78
N GLY A 7 -29.43 2.88 -29.51
CA GLY A 7 -29.25 4.32 -29.69
C GLY A 7 -28.05 4.89 -28.90
N CYS A 8 -27.44 5.95 -29.43
CA CYS A 8 -26.31 6.64 -28.78
C CYS A 8 -26.72 7.27 -27.43
N LEU A 9 -25.73 7.57 -26.58
CA LEU A 9 -25.95 8.10 -25.24
C LEU A 9 -26.78 9.40 -25.25
N ARG A 10 -26.46 10.32 -26.15
CA ARG A 10 -27.15 11.62 -26.27
C ARG A 10 -28.62 11.45 -26.65
N CYS A 11 -28.94 10.62 -27.64
CA CYS A 11 -30.33 10.37 -28.02
C CYS A 11 -31.11 9.63 -26.91
N LYS A 12 -30.45 8.73 -26.16
CA LYS A 12 -31.02 8.07 -24.99
C LYS A 12 -31.32 9.05 -23.86
N GLN A 13 -30.40 9.94 -23.52
CA GLN A 13 -30.58 10.99 -22.51
C GLN A 13 -31.75 11.93 -22.88
N LEU A 14 -31.83 12.32 -24.15
CA LEU A 14 -32.91 13.18 -24.66
C LEU A 14 -34.24 12.43 -24.89
N LYS A 15 -34.30 11.12 -24.64
CA LYS A 15 -35.47 10.25 -24.86
C LYS A 15 -36.04 10.34 -26.29
N ARG A 16 -35.18 10.54 -27.30
CA ARG A 16 -35.57 10.61 -28.73
C ARG A 16 -35.08 9.38 -29.48
N LYS A 17 -35.78 8.98 -30.56
CA LYS A 17 -35.42 7.82 -31.39
C LYS A 17 -34.08 8.04 -32.11
N CYS A 18 -33.11 7.17 -31.90
CA CYS A 18 -31.84 7.18 -32.64
C CYS A 18 -31.98 6.36 -33.94
N ASP A 19 -31.34 6.83 -35.01
CA ASP A 19 -31.18 6.15 -36.30
C ASP A 19 -30.08 5.08 -36.27
N GLU A 20 -29.22 5.10 -35.24
CA GLU A 20 -28.17 4.08 -34.96
C GLU A 20 -27.04 4.02 -36.00
N GLU A 21 -26.92 5.00 -36.90
CA GLU A 21 -25.77 5.14 -37.80
C GLU A 21 -24.46 5.41 -37.04
N LYS A 22 -23.37 4.79 -37.51
CA LYS A 22 -22.02 4.90 -36.94
C LYS A 22 -21.07 5.51 -37.98
N PRO A 23 -20.10 6.35 -37.58
CA PRO A 23 -19.68 6.65 -36.21
C PRO A 23 -20.59 7.65 -35.45
N THR A 24 -21.39 8.43 -36.16
CA THR A 24 -22.29 9.45 -35.59
C THR A 24 -23.68 9.34 -36.20
N CYS A 25 -24.74 9.41 -35.39
CA CYS A 25 -26.10 9.38 -35.91
C CYS A 25 -26.48 10.72 -36.57
N GLU A 26 -27.35 10.69 -37.59
CA GLU A 26 -27.75 11.84 -38.40
C GLU A 26 -28.24 13.00 -37.52
N ARG A 27 -28.92 12.67 -36.43
CA ARG A 27 -29.46 13.66 -35.49
C ARG A 27 -28.39 14.33 -34.64
N CYS A 28 -27.30 13.62 -34.30
CA CYS A 28 -26.17 14.23 -33.62
C CYS A 28 -25.34 15.10 -34.57
N VAL A 29 -25.25 14.70 -35.86
CA VAL A 29 -24.61 15.49 -36.93
C VAL A 29 -25.34 16.82 -37.12
N LYS A 30 -26.67 16.80 -37.33
CA LYS A 30 -27.46 18.03 -37.49
C LYS A 30 -27.42 18.94 -36.26
N ALA A 31 -27.24 18.36 -35.08
CA ALA A 31 -27.18 19.10 -33.83
C ALA A 31 -25.74 19.44 -33.39
N GLY A 32 -24.74 19.21 -34.25
CA GLY A 32 -23.35 19.61 -34.04
C GLY A 32 -22.73 19.17 -32.71
N ALA A 33 -23.12 18.01 -32.17
CA ALA A 33 -22.58 17.59 -30.86
C ALA A 33 -22.16 16.12 -30.83
N ALA A 34 -21.31 15.83 -29.85
CA ALA A 34 -20.67 14.54 -29.67
C ALA A 34 -21.69 13.38 -29.65
N CYS A 35 -21.45 12.38 -30.50
CA CYS A 35 -22.22 11.16 -30.57
C CYS A 35 -21.37 10.01 -30.03
N GLU A 36 -21.80 9.41 -28.91
CA GLU A 36 -21.07 8.31 -28.28
C GLU A 36 -21.98 7.09 -28.10
N TYR A 37 -21.48 5.93 -28.52
CA TYR A 37 -22.16 4.63 -28.38
C TYR A 37 -21.48 3.79 -27.29
N LYS A 38 -21.67 4.16 -26.02
CA LYS A 38 -21.11 3.41 -24.89
C LYS A 38 -22.03 2.26 -24.49
N LYS A 39 -21.48 1.05 -24.34
CA LYS A 39 -22.17 -0.07 -23.68
C LYS A 39 -22.10 0.16 -22.18
N VAL A 40 -23.20 0.59 -21.57
CA VAL A 40 -23.32 0.59 -20.10
C VAL A 40 -23.61 -0.84 -19.67
N LEU A 41 -22.65 -1.49 -19.02
CA LEU A 41 -22.87 -2.78 -18.36
C LEU A 41 -23.62 -2.49 -17.05
N THR A 42 -24.95 -2.63 -17.07
CA THR A 42 -25.76 -2.65 -15.86
C THR A 42 -25.78 -4.07 -15.30
N TRP A 43 -25.18 -4.27 -14.13
CA TRP A 43 -25.33 -5.49 -13.35
C TRP A 43 -26.82 -5.66 -12.99
N GLY A 44 -27.42 -6.76 -13.45
CA GLY A 44 -28.75 -7.15 -13.02
C GLY A 44 -28.69 -7.76 -11.63
N ASN A 45 -29.38 -7.16 -10.66
CA ASN A 45 -29.70 -7.81 -9.40
C ASN A 45 -30.52 -9.08 -9.70
N GLY A 46 -29.93 -10.26 -9.59
CA GLY A 46 -30.66 -11.52 -9.76
C GLY A 46 -29.81 -12.74 -10.07
N VAL A 47 -29.11 -13.27 -9.06
CA VAL A 47 -28.81 -14.71 -8.98
C VAL A 47 -29.16 -15.23 -7.58
N ALA A 48 -30.42 -15.03 -7.19
CA ALA A 48 -31.04 -15.74 -6.07
C ALA A 48 -31.95 -16.86 -6.58
N SER A 49 -31.54 -17.60 -7.63
CA SER A 49 -32.34 -18.68 -8.22
C SER A 49 -31.74 -20.08 -8.11
N ARG A 50 -30.63 -20.28 -7.38
CA ARG A 50 -30.11 -21.63 -7.09
C ARG A 50 -29.65 -21.81 -5.64
N GLY A 51 -30.61 -21.67 -4.72
CA GLY A 51 -30.88 -22.61 -3.61
C GLY A 51 -29.78 -23.19 -2.70
N ILE A 52 -28.56 -22.67 -2.62
CA ILE A 52 -27.47 -23.31 -1.83
C ILE A 52 -27.13 -22.59 -0.52
N HIS A 53 -27.67 -21.38 -0.25
CA HIS A 53 -27.37 -20.63 0.99
C HIS A 53 -28.63 -20.12 1.72
N LYS A 54 -29.54 -21.03 2.09
CA LYS A 54 -30.52 -20.74 3.16
C LYS A 54 -29.84 -21.00 4.51
N GLY A 55 -29.64 -19.97 5.32
CA GLY A 55 -29.40 -20.13 6.77
C GLY A 55 -28.05 -19.68 7.33
N ALA A 56 -27.12 -19.13 6.53
CA ALA A 56 -25.96 -18.45 7.09
C ALA A 56 -26.36 -17.01 7.48
N THR A 57 -26.45 -16.75 8.78
CA THR A 57 -26.65 -15.39 9.32
C THR A 57 -25.42 -14.55 9.00
N PHE A 58 -25.57 -13.65 8.03
CA PHE A 58 -24.62 -12.59 7.72
C PHE A 58 -24.45 -11.69 8.95
N ILE A 59 -23.21 -11.47 9.38
CA ILE A 59 -22.86 -10.37 10.28
C ILE A 59 -22.91 -9.10 9.43
N SER A 60 -24.06 -8.44 9.41
CA SER A 60 -24.27 -7.14 8.76
C SER A 60 -23.97 -5.95 9.69
N ASP A 61 -23.27 -6.17 10.79
CA ASP A 61 -23.22 -5.21 11.92
C ASP A 61 -21.82 -4.74 12.31
N VAL A 62 -20.82 -4.92 11.44
CA VAL A 62 -19.55 -4.20 11.58
C VAL A 62 -19.76 -2.79 11.02
N GLY A 63 -20.07 -1.84 11.89
CA GLY A 63 -20.25 -0.43 11.56
C GLY A 63 -21.46 -0.18 10.68
N SER A 64 -22.66 -0.08 11.28
CA SER A 64 -23.86 0.22 10.52
C SER A 64 -23.63 1.45 9.65
N ARG A 65 -23.95 1.32 8.36
CA ARG A 65 -23.82 2.38 7.35
C ARG A 65 -24.41 3.72 7.82
N ALA A 66 -25.41 3.67 8.71
CA ALA A 66 -26.03 4.85 9.31
C ALA A 66 -25.13 5.59 10.32
N HIS A 67 -24.37 4.88 11.18
CA HIS A 67 -23.39 5.50 12.07
C HIS A 67 -22.21 6.11 11.31
N VAL A 68 -21.76 5.41 10.26
CA VAL A 68 -20.66 5.84 9.40
C VAL A 68 -21.05 7.08 8.57
N GLU A 69 -22.24 7.08 7.96
CA GLU A 69 -22.77 8.25 7.25
C GLU A 69 -23.04 9.45 8.18
N ALA A 70 -23.29 9.21 9.47
CA ALA A 70 -23.42 10.26 10.48
C ALA A 70 -22.07 10.86 10.88
N ALA A 71 -21.02 10.05 11.04
CA ALA A 71 -19.65 10.53 11.31
C ALA A 71 -19.10 11.38 10.14
N VAL A 72 -19.31 10.95 8.89
CA VAL A 72 -18.92 11.72 7.69
C VAL A 72 -19.76 13.01 7.55
N ARG A 73 -21.04 12.98 7.92
CA ARG A 73 -21.90 14.19 7.95
C ARG A 73 -21.45 15.18 9.03
N ASN A 74 -21.10 14.71 10.21
CA ASN A 74 -20.61 15.55 11.31
C ASN A 74 -19.23 16.17 11.01
N TYR A 75 -18.46 15.61 10.07
CA TYR A 75 -17.22 16.23 9.57
C TYR A 75 -17.47 17.36 8.56
N ARG A 76 -18.64 17.41 7.93
CA ARG A 76 -19.07 18.52 7.07
C ARG A 76 -19.68 19.63 7.94
N VAL A 77 -18.87 20.35 8.71
CA VAL A 77 -19.35 21.54 9.43
C VAL A 77 -19.14 22.81 8.60
N ASP A 78 -20.27 23.38 8.18
CA ASP A 78 -20.64 24.79 8.02
C ASP A 78 -19.70 25.75 7.29
N ILE A 79 -19.77 25.72 5.95
CA ILE A 79 -19.63 26.95 5.16
C ILE A 79 -21.01 27.61 5.13
N GLU A 80 -21.39 28.33 6.20
CA GLU A 80 -22.54 29.21 6.12
C GLU A 80 -22.21 30.39 5.22
N SER A 81 -22.82 30.36 4.04
CA SER A 81 -22.97 31.49 3.14
C SER A 81 -23.65 32.65 3.86
N SER A 82 -22.97 33.80 3.97
CA SER A 82 -23.62 35.09 4.16
C SER A 82 -23.16 36.10 3.10
N PRO A 83 -24.06 36.99 2.67
CA PRO A 83 -23.97 37.64 1.37
C PRO A 83 -23.04 38.86 1.40
N SER A 84 -22.26 38.98 0.32
CA SER A 84 -21.40 40.12 0.03
C SER A 84 -22.17 41.44 0.07
N SER A 85 -21.74 42.38 0.91
CA SER A 85 -21.99 43.80 0.69
C SER A 85 -20.65 44.49 0.42
N MET A 86 -20.57 45.07 -0.78
CA MET A 86 -19.43 45.85 -1.25
C MET A 86 -19.31 47.13 -0.42
N SER A 87 -18.11 47.45 0.04
CA SER A 87 -17.64 48.83 0.08
C SER A 87 -16.12 48.89 -0.07
N THR A 88 -15.70 49.71 -1.03
CA THR A 88 -14.33 50.10 -1.36
C THR A 88 -13.74 51.03 -0.30
N PRO A 89 -12.45 50.95 0.05
CA PRO A 89 -11.77 52.05 0.72
C PRO A 89 -10.97 52.89 -0.27
N SER A 90 -11.19 54.20 -0.17
CA SER A 90 -10.34 55.24 -0.75
C SER A 90 -9.13 55.50 0.13
N SER A 91 -8.05 55.89 -0.52
CA SER A 91 -6.73 56.28 -0.03
C SER A 91 -6.74 57.44 0.97
N ASP A 92 -5.82 57.39 1.95
CA ASP A 92 -4.92 58.52 2.27
C ASP A 92 -3.79 58.09 3.22
N GLY A 93 -2.60 58.67 3.02
CA GLY A 93 -1.32 58.23 3.59
C GLY A 93 -0.81 59.03 4.80
N GLY A 94 0.28 58.53 5.39
CA GLY A 94 1.12 59.25 6.36
C GLY A 94 1.78 58.35 7.43
N PRO A 95 2.98 58.66 7.94
CA PRO A 95 4.05 57.66 8.10
C PRO A 95 4.47 57.33 9.55
N GLY A 96 4.99 56.10 9.72
CA GLY A 96 6.13 55.78 10.60
C GLY A 96 5.85 55.42 12.07
N SER A 97 5.97 54.13 12.43
CA SER A 97 6.79 53.67 13.56
C SER A 97 6.92 52.14 13.53
N GLY A 98 8.10 51.64 13.91
CA GLY A 98 8.52 50.25 13.67
C GLY A 98 7.85 49.20 14.55
N THR A 99 7.65 48.02 13.97
CA THR A 99 7.42 46.76 14.69
C THR A 99 7.88 45.58 13.83
N SER A 100 8.71 44.73 14.45
CA SER A 100 8.89 43.29 14.28
C SER A 100 8.30 42.65 13.00
N MET A 101 9.15 42.06 12.17
CA MET A 101 8.75 41.11 11.13
C MET A 101 7.98 39.94 11.77
N ALA A 102 6.66 40.02 11.76
CA ALA A 102 5.79 38.87 11.93
C ALA A 102 5.88 38.04 10.64
N HIS A 103 6.31 36.78 10.77
CA HIS A 103 6.06 35.78 9.74
C HIS A 103 4.55 35.74 9.50
N SER A 104 4.13 36.21 8.32
CA SER A 104 2.75 36.07 7.86
C SER A 104 2.40 34.59 7.89
N GLY A 105 1.45 34.23 8.76
CA GLY A 105 0.96 32.87 8.90
C GLY A 105 0.44 32.36 7.57
N LEU A 106 1.06 31.31 7.04
CA LEU A 106 0.37 30.44 6.10
C LEU A 106 -0.79 29.83 6.87
N GLU A 107 -2.02 30.28 6.61
CA GLU A 107 -3.21 29.55 7.01
C GLU A 107 -3.16 28.16 6.36
N LEU A 108 -2.94 27.15 7.19
CA LEU A 108 -3.01 25.75 6.80
C LEU A 108 -4.45 25.45 6.42
N LEU A 109 -4.70 25.12 5.15
CA LEU A 109 -6.03 24.66 4.74
C LEU A 109 -6.41 23.41 5.55
N PRO A 110 -7.62 23.36 6.11
CA PRO A 110 -8.11 22.16 6.80
C PRO A 110 -8.06 20.97 5.84
N VAL A 111 -7.62 19.81 6.34
CA VAL A 111 -7.55 18.55 5.58
C VAL A 111 -8.92 18.19 4.94
N SER A 112 -10.02 18.63 5.55
CA SER A 112 -11.39 18.52 5.03
C SER A 112 -11.64 19.25 3.70
N SER A 113 -10.78 20.20 3.34
CA SER A 113 -10.90 21.05 2.15
C SER A 113 -10.29 20.41 0.90
N ILE A 114 -9.61 19.26 1.05
CA ILE A 114 -8.99 18.54 -0.06
C ILE A 114 -10.09 17.96 -0.97
N PRO A 115 -10.13 18.29 -2.27
CA PRO A 115 -11.13 17.77 -3.19
C PRO A 115 -11.16 16.23 -3.23
N GLY A 116 -12.34 15.63 -3.06
CA GLY A 116 -12.52 14.17 -3.07
C GLY A 116 -12.08 13.45 -1.80
N PHE A 117 -11.57 14.16 -0.79
CA PHE A 117 -11.10 13.58 0.46
C PHE A 117 -12.20 12.88 1.28
N ALA A 118 -13.39 13.49 1.34
CA ALA A 118 -14.56 12.86 1.97
C ALA A 118 -15.04 11.60 1.23
N ASP A 119 -14.93 11.60 -0.10
CA ASP A 119 -15.28 10.43 -0.92
C ASP A 119 -14.23 9.32 -0.76
N GLN A 120 -12.95 9.67 -0.63
CA GLN A 120 -11.86 8.74 -0.29
C GLN A 120 -12.10 8.13 1.10
N ILE A 121 -12.37 8.94 2.12
CA ILE A 121 -12.74 8.45 3.46
C ILE A 121 -13.95 7.51 3.40
N SER A 122 -15.01 7.90 2.70
CA SER A 122 -16.20 7.06 2.54
C SER A 122 -15.89 5.77 1.78
N SER A 123 -14.93 5.79 0.85
CA SER A 123 -14.44 4.62 0.12
C SER A 123 -13.66 3.65 1.02
N ILE A 124 -12.80 4.16 1.91
CA ILE A 124 -12.13 3.34 2.95
C ILE A 124 -13.16 2.62 3.82
N LEU A 125 -14.20 3.36 4.24
CA LEU A 125 -15.25 2.87 5.13
C LEU A 125 -16.23 1.90 4.45
N THR A 126 -16.41 2.01 3.13
CA THR A 126 -17.32 1.15 2.35
C THR A 126 -16.63 -0.05 1.69
N HIS A 127 -15.29 -0.05 1.57
CA HIS A 127 -14.53 -1.14 0.94
C HIS A 127 -14.07 -2.26 1.89
N MET A 128 -14.63 -2.35 3.09
CA MET A 128 -14.59 -3.59 3.87
C MET A 128 -15.56 -4.66 3.34
N GLU A 129 -15.80 -4.70 2.01
CA GLU A 129 -16.50 -5.82 1.38
C GLU A 129 -15.58 -7.04 1.43
N GLN A 130 -16.04 -8.11 2.08
CA GLN A 130 -15.23 -9.31 2.22
C GLN A 130 -14.85 -9.88 0.84
N PRO A 131 -13.60 -10.35 0.67
CA PRO A 131 -13.19 -11.03 -0.55
C PRO A 131 -14.08 -12.25 -0.82
N THR A 132 -14.51 -12.39 -2.07
CA THR A 132 -15.43 -13.48 -2.46
C THR A 132 -14.75 -14.85 -2.46
N HIS A 133 -13.42 -14.87 -2.50
CA HIS A 133 -12.59 -16.07 -2.57
C HIS A 133 -11.44 -16.03 -1.56
N MET A 134 -11.75 -15.87 -0.27
CA MET A 134 -10.75 -16.07 0.79
C MET A 134 -10.18 -17.50 0.76
N PRO A 135 -8.88 -17.69 1.08
CA PRO A 135 -8.34 -19.01 1.32
C PRO A 135 -8.86 -19.50 2.68
N VAL A 136 -8.98 -20.80 2.86
CA VAL A 136 -9.21 -21.33 4.21
C VAL A 136 -7.93 -21.05 5.01
N ILE A 137 -8.02 -20.15 5.99
CA ILE A 137 -7.00 -19.99 7.01
C ILE A 137 -7.26 -21.12 8.00
N ASN A 138 -6.57 -22.26 7.83
CA ASN A 138 -6.51 -23.21 8.92
C ASN A 138 -5.74 -22.50 10.04
N PRO A 139 -6.29 -22.43 11.28
CA PRO A 139 -5.49 -21.99 12.41
C PRO A 139 -4.22 -22.83 12.39
N VAL A 140 -3.06 -22.17 12.37
CA VAL A 140 -1.77 -22.85 12.48
C VAL A 140 -1.91 -23.79 13.68
N ASN A 141 -1.60 -25.08 13.51
CA ASN A 141 -1.69 -26.07 14.59
C ASN A 141 -1.15 -25.45 15.89
N GLU A 142 -2.07 -25.08 16.79
CA GLU A 142 -1.83 -24.37 18.06
C GLU A 142 -0.98 -25.18 19.04
N GLN A 143 -0.55 -26.37 18.63
CA GLN A 143 0.18 -27.35 19.44
C GLN A 143 1.70 -27.22 19.34
N GLY A 144 2.24 -26.35 18.46
CA GLY A 144 3.70 -26.25 18.22
C GLY A 144 4.38 -24.99 18.76
N ARG A 145 3.71 -23.84 18.76
CA ARG A 145 4.13 -22.66 19.51
C ARG A 145 3.10 -22.45 20.60
N ARG A 146 3.34 -23.06 21.76
CA ARG A 146 2.83 -22.54 23.03
C ARG A 146 3.00 -21.02 22.92
N MET A 147 1.92 -20.23 23.06
CA MET A 147 2.07 -18.83 23.48
C MET A 147 3.08 -18.91 24.63
N GLN A 148 4.34 -18.55 24.37
CA GLN A 148 5.23 -18.25 25.47
C GLN A 148 4.45 -17.17 26.19
N THR A 149 4.02 -17.46 27.41
CA THR A 149 3.36 -16.52 28.29
C THR A 149 4.11 -15.21 28.13
N LEU A 150 3.52 -14.27 27.40
CA LEU A 150 4.13 -12.99 27.05
C LEU A 150 4.23 -12.25 28.38
N SER A 151 5.36 -12.41 29.06
CA SER A 151 5.63 -11.68 30.28
C SER A 151 6.05 -10.27 29.87
N ALA A 152 5.40 -9.26 30.45
CA ALA A 152 5.86 -7.88 30.33
C ALA A 152 7.32 -7.72 30.79
N ASP A 153 7.81 -8.63 31.64
CA ASP A 153 9.18 -8.63 32.16
C ASP A 153 10.24 -9.12 31.16
N ALA A 154 9.83 -9.65 30.00
CA ALA A 154 10.76 -10.19 28.99
C ALA A 154 11.45 -9.11 28.14
N TYR A 155 10.97 -7.87 28.20
CA TYR A 155 11.51 -6.75 27.43
C TYR A 155 11.99 -5.65 28.38
N PRO A 156 13.10 -4.95 28.07
CA PRO A 156 13.61 -3.90 28.94
C PRO A 156 12.55 -2.80 29.15
N PRO A 157 12.50 -2.15 30.34
CA PRO A 157 11.69 -0.96 30.54
C PRO A 157 12.18 0.09 29.53
N GLY A 158 11.35 0.40 28.55
CA GLY A 158 11.72 1.25 27.42
C GLY A 158 10.53 2.06 26.98
N PHE A 159 10.83 3.09 26.17
CA PHE A 159 10.05 4.19 25.53
C PHE A 159 8.50 4.24 25.52
N LEU A 160 7.76 3.22 25.97
CA LEU A 160 6.30 3.17 26.15
C LEU A 160 5.85 3.05 27.61
N LEU A 161 6.72 3.29 28.60
CA LEU A 161 6.35 3.23 30.03
C LEU A 161 5.12 4.10 30.35
N ASP A 162 5.02 5.27 29.71
CA ASP A 162 3.89 6.18 29.88
C ASP A 162 2.53 5.57 29.47
N LEU A 163 2.55 4.49 28.68
CA LEU A 163 1.34 3.80 28.23
C LEU A 163 0.94 2.60 29.11
N GLU A 164 1.81 2.15 30.01
CA GLU A 164 1.61 0.93 30.82
C GLU A 164 0.36 1.00 31.69
N ASP A 165 0.13 2.15 32.33
CA ASP A 165 -1.05 2.39 33.18
C ASP A 165 -2.29 2.83 32.38
N SER A 166 -2.11 3.20 31.11
CA SER A 166 -3.18 3.77 30.26
C SER A 166 -3.90 2.73 29.40
N LEU A 167 -3.26 1.59 29.14
CA LEU A 167 -3.77 0.54 28.26
C LEU A 167 -4.11 -0.73 29.05
N PRO A 168 -5.09 -1.54 28.58
CA PRO A 168 -5.27 -2.89 29.07
C PRO A 168 -3.97 -3.69 28.96
N LYS A 169 -3.69 -4.54 29.95
CA LYS A 169 -2.44 -5.32 30.02
C LYS A 169 -2.14 -6.12 28.74
N GLU A 170 -3.17 -6.72 28.14
CA GLU A 170 -3.04 -7.50 26.90
C GLU A 170 -2.64 -6.62 25.70
N ASP A 171 -3.22 -5.42 25.60
CA ASP A 171 -2.96 -4.45 24.55
C ASP A 171 -1.54 -3.86 24.68
N TYR A 172 -1.11 -3.56 25.90
CA TYR A 172 0.27 -3.13 26.18
C TYR A 172 1.29 -4.20 25.78
N ILE A 173 0.99 -5.47 26.04
CA ILE A 173 1.85 -6.60 25.63
C ILE A 173 1.95 -6.69 24.11
N LEU A 174 0.84 -6.61 23.38
CA LEU A 174 0.83 -6.64 21.91
C LEU A 174 1.65 -5.47 21.34
N LEU A 175 1.44 -4.27 21.87
CA LEU A 175 2.17 -3.08 21.43
C LEU A 175 3.68 -3.23 21.64
N ARG A 176 4.12 -3.75 22.79
CA ARG A 176 5.53 -4.03 23.05
C ARG A 176 6.06 -5.13 22.14
N LYS A 177 5.33 -6.22 21.97
CA LYS A 177 5.71 -7.32 21.07
C LYS A 177 5.98 -6.80 19.66
N PHE A 178 5.10 -5.95 19.13
CA PHE A 178 5.31 -5.31 17.84
C PHE A 178 6.66 -4.60 17.77
N PHE A 179 6.95 -3.66 18.69
CA PHE A 179 8.19 -2.88 18.62
C PHE A 179 9.47 -3.64 19.02
N TYR A 180 9.39 -4.69 19.84
CA TYR A 180 10.58 -5.43 20.27
C TYR A 180 10.89 -6.62 19.38
N GLU A 181 9.87 -7.32 18.89
CA GLU A 181 10.04 -8.60 18.20
C GLU A 181 9.60 -8.60 16.77
N ASP A 182 8.63 -7.79 16.36
CA ASP A 182 7.82 -8.08 15.17
C ASP A 182 7.76 -6.96 14.12
N HIS A 183 8.29 -5.79 14.43
CA HIS A 183 8.40 -4.65 13.52
C HIS A 183 9.27 -4.94 12.29
N TRP A 184 10.11 -5.98 12.33
CA TRP A 184 10.86 -6.46 11.15
C TRP A 184 9.95 -7.01 10.05
N ARG A 185 8.68 -7.33 10.34
CA ARG A 185 7.68 -7.64 9.30
C ARG A 185 7.49 -6.47 8.32
N LEU A 186 7.84 -5.25 8.73
CA LEU A 186 7.68 -4.04 7.95
C LEU A 186 9.01 -3.45 7.46
N VAL A 187 10.16 -3.97 7.90
CA VAL A 187 11.48 -3.36 7.60
C VAL A 187 12.55 -4.43 7.40
N ALA A 188 13.26 -4.39 6.27
CA ALA A 188 14.35 -5.32 5.97
C ALA A 188 15.59 -5.13 6.85
N HIS A 189 15.93 -3.89 7.22
CA HIS A 189 17.16 -3.59 7.95
C HIS A 189 16.99 -2.69 9.17
N ASN A 190 18.02 -2.63 10.01
CA ASN A 190 18.13 -1.80 11.21
C ASN A 190 17.04 -2.09 12.27
N ARG A 191 17.07 -3.32 12.82
CA ARG A 191 16.07 -3.84 13.77
C ARG A 191 16.02 -3.09 15.11
N ASN A 192 17.08 -2.41 15.50
CA ASN A 192 17.16 -1.77 16.82
C ASN A 192 17.00 -0.24 16.76
N ASP A 193 17.38 0.40 15.65
CA ASP A 193 17.34 1.87 15.48
C ASP A 193 16.81 2.29 14.09
N GLY A 194 15.84 1.53 13.56
CA GLY A 194 15.28 1.76 12.23
C GLY A 194 14.32 2.96 12.16
N PRO A 195 14.05 3.47 10.95
CA PRO A 195 13.18 4.63 10.74
C PRO A 195 11.79 4.42 11.37
N LEU A 196 11.24 3.21 11.29
CA LEU A 196 9.95 2.90 11.92
C LEU A 196 9.95 3.15 13.43
N LYS A 197 10.98 2.71 14.16
CA LYS A 197 11.08 3.00 15.60
C LYS A 197 11.28 4.48 15.86
N ARG A 198 12.21 5.11 15.14
CA ARG A 198 12.54 6.53 15.29
C ARG A 198 11.32 7.45 15.10
N TYR A 199 10.45 7.13 14.15
CA TYR A 199 9.32 7.99 13.80
C TYR A 199 8.00 7.59 14.45
N ILE A 200 7.71 6.29 14.57
CA ILE A 200 6.39 5.84 15.05
C ILE A 200 6.35 5.88 16.58
N VAL A 201 7.40 5.44 17.28
CA VAL A 201 7.41 5.38 18.75
C VAL A 201 7.02 6.69 19.42
N PRO A 202 7.60 7.86 19.05
CA PRO A 202 7.24 9.13 19.70
C PRO A 202 5.81 9.61 19.40
N LEU A 203 5.15 9.03 18.40
CA LEU A 203 3.78 9.36 18.01
C LEU A 203 2.75 8.47 18.70
N VAL A 204 3.11 7.23 19.07
CA VAL A 204 2.18 6.27 19.69
C VAL A 204 1.60 6.82 20.99
N SER A 205 2.44 7.40 21.85
CA SER A 205 1.97 7.98 23.12
C SER A 205 1.11 9.24 22.95
N LYS A 206 1.14 9.86 21.77
CA LYS A 206 0.38 11.08 21.43
C LYS A 206 -0.92 10.80 20.69
N SER A 207 -1.11 9.58 20.19
CA SER A 207 -2.27 9.22 19.37
C SER A 207 -2.85 7.87 19.79
N PRO A 208 -3.99 7.87 20.52
CA PRO A 208 -4.73 6.65 20.82
C PRO A 208 -5.13 5.86 19.57
N ALA A 209 -5.42 6.57 18.47
CA ALA A 209 -5.72 5.96 17.18
C ALA A 209 -4.54 5.13 16.66
N LEU A 210 -3.31 5.66 16.77
CA LEU A 210 -2.09 4.98 16.33
C LEU A 210 -1.78 3.76 17.18
N ALA A 211 -1.95 3.87 18.50
CA ALA A 211 -1.81 2.72 19.40
C ALA A 211 -2.80 1.60 19.02
N GLU A 212 -4.09 1.93 18.86
CA GLU A 212 -5.13 0.95 18.53
C GLU A 212 -4.88 0.25 17.19
N VAL A 213 -4.54 0.97 16.11
CA VAL A 213 -4.28 0.30 14.82
C VAL A 213 -3.06 -0.62 14.86
N ILE A 214 -2.02 -0.29 15.62
CA ILE A 214 -0.84 -1.16 15.79
C ILE A 214 -1.20 -2.40 16.59
N ILE A 215 -1.97 -2.25 17.68
CA ILE A 215 -2.43 -3.36 18.52
C ILE A 215 -3.29 -4.32 17.69
N VAL A 216 -4.25 -3.79 16.93
CA VAL A 216 -5.15 -4.59 16.09
C VAL A 216 -4.38 -5.29 14.96
N PHE A 217 -3.39 -4.64 14.37
CA PHE A 217 -2.49 -5.26 13.40
C PHE A 217 -1.65 -6.39 14.00
N GLU A 218 -1.10 -6.19 15.20
CA GLU A 218 -0.31 -7.21 15.87
C GLU A 218 -1.18 -8.39 16.34
N ALA A 219 -2.39 -8.12 16.84
CA ALA A 219 -3.37 -9.14 17.17
C ALA A 219 -3.70 -10.04 15.97
N LEU A 220 -3.89 -9.43 14.79
CA LEU A 220 -4.09 -10.15 13.53
C LEU A 220 -2.88 -11.04 13.20
N CYS A 221 -1.67 -10.50 13.30
CA CYS A 221 -0.43 -11.22 12.95
C CYS A 221 -0.08 -12.34 13.94
N THR A 222 -0.46 -12.20 15.21
CA THR A 222 -0.19 -13.19 16.28
C THR A 222 -1.21 -14.32 16.34
N GLY A 223 -2.23 -14.29 15.49
CA GLY A 223 -3.24 -15.34 15.43
C GLY A 223 -4.32 -15.23 16.49
N GLN A 224 -4.55 -14.04 17.07
CA GLN A 224 -5.82 -13.78 17.75
C GLN A 224 -6.99 -13.92 16.75
N SER A 225 -8.22 -14.01 17.25
CA SER A 225 -9.40 -14.19 16.39
C SER A 225 -9.44 -13.14 15.26
N TYR A 226 -9.42 -13.61 14.01
CA TYR A 226 -9.55 -12.78 12.81
C TYR A 226 -10.80 -11.91 12.87
N GLU A 227 -11.92 -12.47 13.35
CA GLU A 227 -13.18 -11.75 13.51
C GLU A 227 -13.09 -10.67 14.59
N ALA A 228 -12.42 -10.95 15.72
CA ALA A 228 -12.22 -9.97 16.78
C ALA A 228 -11.33 -8.80 16.29
N SER A 229 -10.27 -9.12 15.53
CA SER A 229 -9.37 -8.13 14.95
C SER A 229 -10.10 -7.23 13.96
N LEU A 230 -10.95 -7.79 13.08
CA LEU A 230 -11.80 -7.01 12.18
C LEU A 230 -12.78 -6.10 12.92
N ARG A 231 -13.38 -6.57 14.01
CA ARG A 231 -14.33 -5.77 14.81
C ARG A 231 -13.64 -4.58 15.47
N ARG A 232 -12.46 -4.78 16.07
CA ARG A 232 -11.65 -3.69 16.65
C ARG A 232 -11.16 -2.72 15.59
N PHE A 233 -10.81 -3.22 14.41
CA PHE A 233 -10.36 -2.35 13.31
C PHE A 233 -11.41 -1.32 12.90
N GLY A 234 -12.70 -1.67 12.92
CA GLY A 234 -13.79 -0.72 12.67
C GLY A 234 -13.72 0.52 13.59
N GLY A 235 -13.49 0.31 14.90
CA GLY A 235 -13.30 1.41 15.86
C GLY A 235 -12.02 2.20 15.63
N ALA A 236 -10.96 1.56 15.14
CA ALA A 236 -9.70 2.23 14.80
C ALA A 236 -9.86 3.20 13.61
N ILE A 237 -10.74 2.90 12.65
CA ILE A 237 -11.06 3.84 11.57
C ILE A 237 -11.82 5.06 12.11
N GLU A 238 -12.73 4.88 13.07
CA GLU A 238 -13.45 6.01 13.69
C GLU A 238 -12.48 6.95 14.43
N LEU A 239 -11.50 6.38 15.14
CA LEU A 239 -10.42 7.14 15.78
C LEU A 239 -9.53 7.85 14.75
N PHE A 240 -9.26 7.23 13.60
CA PHE A 240 -8.51 7.86 12.51
C PHE A 240 -9.21 9.12 11.98
N LEU A 241 -10.53 9.14 11.88
CA LEU A 241 -11.25 10.35 11.45
C LEU A 241 -11.00 11.54 12.40
N GLN A 242 -10.83 11.27 13.69
CA GLN A 242 -10.48 12.29 14.67
C GLN A 242 -9.04 12.79 14.49
N GLU A 243 -8.12 11.95 13.99
CA GLU A 243 -6.74 12.33 13.64
C GLU A 243 -6.66 13.27 12.44
N LEU A 244 -7.67 13.29 11.58
CA LEU A 244 -7.75 14.18 10.41
C LEU A 244 -8.18 15.62 10.78
N SER A 245 -8.39 15.91 12.06
CA SER A 245 -8.65 17.27 12.56
C SER A 245 -7.45 18.19 12.27
N PRO A 246 -7.68 19.46 11.87
CA PRO A 246 -6.60 20.44 11.67
C PRO A 246 -5.80 20.72 12.94
N GLU A 247 -6.36 20.44 14.12
CA GLU A 247 -5.72 20.66 15.42
C GLU A 247 -4.63 19.62 15.75
N LYS A 248 -4.64 18.47 15.05
CA LYS A 248 -3.71 17.37 15.33
C LYS A 248 -2.49 17.38 14.39
N PRO A 249 -1.32 16.90 14.86
CA PRO A 249 -0.13 16.79 14.02
C PRO A 249 -0.40 15.88 12.80
N PRO A 250 -0.05 16.28 11.57
CA PRO A 250 -0.21 15.42 10.40
C PRO A 250 0.50 14.07 10.49
N GLU A 251 1.58 14.01 11.25
CA GLU A 251 2.40 12.81 11.43
C GLU A 251 1.58 11.67 12.02
N THR A 252 0.66 11.96 12.96
CA THR A 252 -0.19 10.93 13.58
C THR A 252 -1.23 10.43 12.59
N ALA A 253 -1.92 11.32 11.89
CA ALA A 253 -2.85 10.96 10.81
C ALA A 253 -2.15 10.10 9.73
N PHE A 254 -0.96 10.51 9.31
CA PHE A 254 -0.19 9.77 8.33
C PHE A 254 0.17 8.37 8.83
N ALA A 255 0.74 8.26 10.03
CA ALA A 255 1.12 6.99 10.63
C ALA A 255 -0.09 6.05 10.77
N VAL A 256 -1.23 6.57 11.26
CA VAL A 256 -2.47 5.79 11.39
C VAL A 256 -2.95 5.29 10.04
N GLY A 257 -2.95 6.15 9.02
CA GLY A 257 -3.36 5.76 7.68
C GLY A 257 -2.44 4.70 7.04
N VAL A 258 -1.13 4.72 7.32
CA VAL A 258 -0.20 3.65 6.92
C VAL A 258 -0.58 2.32 7.56
N PHE A 259 -0.86 2.29 8.87
CA PHE A 259 -1.27 1.05 9.54
C PHE A 259 -2.66 0.57 9.12
N ILE A 260 -3.59 1.46 8.78
CA ILE A 260 -4.85 1.10 8.14
C ILE A 260 -4.58 0.42 6.79
N CYS A 261 -3.68 1.00 5.98
CA CYS A 261 -3.28 0.41 4.71
C CYS A 261 -2.67 -0.99 4.88
N LEU A 262 -1.74 -1.15 5.83
CA LEU A 262 -1.10 -2.42 6.15
C LEU A 262 -2.09 -3.46 6.67
N PHE A 263 -3.05 -3.06 7.51
CA PHE A 263 -4.10 -3.96 7.99
C PHE A 263 -5.01 -4.42 6.86
N SER A 264 -5.55 -3.49 6.05
CA SER A 264 -6.39 -3.80 4.89
C SER A 264 -5.68 -4.77 3.93
N LEU A 265 -4.41 -4.50 3.63
CA LEU A 265 -3.56 -5.39 2.85
C LEU A 265 -3.45 -6.78 3.49
N SER A 266 -3.23 -6.84 4.81
CA SER A 266 -3.03 -8.08 5.57
C SER A 266 -4.30 -8.93 5.71
N VAL A 267 -5.48 -8.34 5.51
CA VAL A 267 -6.77 -9.07 5.47
C VAL A 267 -7.29 -9.28 4.04
N GLY A 268 -6.54 -8.83 3.02
CA GLY A 268 -6.88 -8.99 1.61
C GLY A 268 -7.97 -8.03 1.10
N TYR A 269 -8.26 -6.96 1.84
CA TYR A 269 -9.18 -5.92 1.41
C TYR A 269 -8.52 -4.96 0.42
N LYS A 270 -9.31 -4.11 -0.24
CA LYS A 270 -8.78 -3.05 -1.09
C LYS A 270 -7.99 -2.08 -0.23
N TRP A 271 -6.77 -1.76 -0.65
CA TRP A 271 -5.83 -0.95 0.12
C TRP A 271 -5.19 0.17 -0.72
N THR A 272 -5.22 0.08 -2.04
CA THR A 272 -4.57 1.09 -2.89
C THR A 272 -5.26 2.46 -2.83
N SER A 273 -6.55 2.51 -2.50
CA SER A 273 -7.26 3.77 -2.21
C SER A 273 -6.77 4.45 -0.93
N HIS A 274 -6.25 3.70 0.05
CA HIS A 274 -5.61 4.27 1.24
C HIS A 274 -4.33 5.03 0.88
N ILE A 275 -3.57 4.54 -0.12
CA ILE A 275 -2.38 5.25 -0.62
C ILE A 275 -2.78 6.59 -1.24
N GLN A 276 -3.91 6.66 -1.98
CA GLN A 276 -4.40 7.91 -2.56
C GLN A 276 -4.76 8.96 -1.49
N LEU A 277 -5.37 8.51 -0.39
CA LEU A 277 -5.63 9.37 0.75
C LEU A 277 -4.32 9.87 1.37
N LEU A 278 -3.39 8.96 1.66
CA LEU A 278 -2.09 9.28 2.26
C LEU A 278 -1.28 10.24 1.39
N TYR A 279 -1.27 10.03 0.07
CA TYR A 279 -0.64 10.92 -0.89
C TYR A 279 -1.28 12.32 -0.86
N SER A 280 -2.61 12.39 -0.81
CA SER A 280 -3.33 13.66 -0.73
C SER A 280 -3.01 14.42 0.56
N LEU A 281 -2.81 13.73 1.69
CA LEU A 281 -2.36 14.33 2.95
C LEU A 281 -0.94 14.93 2.85
N VAL A 282 -0.05 14.27 2.12
CA VAL A 282 1.33 14.75 1.90
C VAL A 282 1.35 15.96 0.96
N GLU A 283 0.52 15.97 -0.08
CA GLU A 283 0.42 17.06 -1.04
C GLU A 283 -0.27 18.31 -0.47
N ALA A 284 -1.31 18.12 0.36
CA ALA A 284 -2.11 19.21 0.89
C ALA A 284 -1.40 20.06 1.95
N LYS A 285 -0.31 19.55 2.56
CA LYS A 285 0.39 20.26 3.64
C LYS A 285 1.70 20.87 3.13
N PRO A 286 1.92 22.19 3.34
CA PRO A 286 3.15 22.85 2.91
C PRO A 286 4.38 22.17 3.52
N ALA A 287 5.52 22.30 2.84
CA ALA A 287 6.82 21.70 3.16
C ALA A 287 7.42 22.07 4.54
N THR A 288 6.62 22.66 5.43
CA THR A 288 7.00 23.26 6.71
C THR A 288 6.58 22.44 7.94
N ILE A 289 5.79 21.37 7.80
CA ILE A 289 5.33 20.58 8.97
C ILE A 289 6.15 19.31 9.17
N PHE A 290 6.42 18.56 8.10
CA PHE A 290 7.33 17.43 8.16
C PHE A 290 8.78 17.93 8.07
N SER A 291 9.65 17.52 9.01
CA SER A 291 11.09 17.78 8.86
C SER A 291 11.60 17.19 7.55
N GLY A 292 12.55 17.87 6.89
CA GLY A 292 12.94 17.57 5.50
C GLY A 292 13.26 16.09 5.24
N ASP A 293 14.02 15.46 6.13
CA ASP A 293 14.39 14.05 6.03
C ASP A 293 13.16 13.12 6.20
N PHE A 294 12.26 13.43 7.13
CA PHE A 294 11.07 12.62 7.39
C PHE A 294 10.07 12.64 6.22
N ARG A 295 9.85 13.81 5.61
CA ARG A 295 8.99 13.92 4.41
C ARG A 295 9.55 13.08 3.25
N SER A 296 10.86 13.13 3.05
CA SER A 296 11.55 12.40 1.99
C SER A 296 11.40 10.88 2.14
N ASP A 297 11.52 10.38 3.37
CA ASP A 297 11.36 8.95 3.67
C ASP A 297 9.91 8.49 3.55
N ILE A 298 8.94 9.30 4.00
CA ILE A 298 7.51 9.03 3.81
C ILE A 298 7.17 8.88 2.32
N ILE A 299 7.60 9.84 1.51
CA ILE A 299 7.29 9.85 0.07
C ILE A 299 7.94 8.64 -0.62
N ALA A 300 9.15 8.26 -0.21
CA ALA A 300 9.80 7.04 -0.70
C ALA A 300 8.98 5.79 -0.37
N ASN A 301 8.53 5.65 0.88
CA ASN A 301 7.75 4.49 1.31
C ASN A 301 6.41 4.40 0.56
N LEU A 302 5.65 5.50 0.46
CA LEU A 302 4.45 5.54 -0.36
C LEU A 302 4.75 5.24 -1.82
N GLY A 303 5.90 5.72 -2.31
CA GLY A 303 6.41 5.44 -3.64
C GLY A 303 6.53 3.96 -3.93
N ILE A 304 7.10 3.18 -3.01
CA ILE A 304 7.23 1.73 -3.13
C ILE A 304 5.87 1.04 -3.13
N PHE A 305 4.98 1.40 -2.19
CA PHE A 305 3.63 0.84 -2.14
C PHE A 305 2.76 1.20 -3.35
N ASP A 306 3.09 2.29 -4.06
CA ASP A 306 2.39 2.72 -5.29
C ASP A 306 2.91 2.04 -6.58
N LEU A 307 4.00 1.26 -6.50
CA LEU A 307 4.56 0.55 -7.66
C LEU A 307 3.58 -0.52 -8.19
N ASP A 308 3.11 -0.33 -9.42
CA ASP A 308 2.01 -1.14 -10.00
C ASP A 308 2.40 -2.58 -10.25
N ASN A 309 3.69 -2.82 -10.57
CA ASN A 309 4.23 -4.15 -10.79
C ASN A 309 4.09 -5.05 -9.54
N PHE A 310 3.94 -4.47 -8.36
CA PHE A 310 3.73 -5.21 -7.11
C PHE A 310 2.26 -5.45 -6.74
N ILE A 311 1.31 -5.05 -7.59
CA ILE A 311 -0.12 -5.06 -7.23
C ILE A 311 -0.93 -5.76 -8.30
N ALA A 312 -1.47 -6.93 -7.98
CA ALA A 312 -2.46 -7.57 -8.83
C ALA A 312 -3.86 -7.07 -8.49
N GLY A 313 -4.65 -6.78 -9.53
CA GLY A 313 -6.06 -6.37 -9.37
C GLY A 313 -6.29 -4.95 -8.86
N ARG A 314 -5.28 -4.07 -8.89
CA ARG A 314 -5.40 -2.64 -8.51
C ARG A 314 -6.67 -2.01 -9.07
N THR A 315 -7.40 -1.33 -8.20
CA THR A 315 -8.67 -0.65 -8.51
C THR A 315 -8.55 0.86 -8.56
N SER A 316 -7.52 1.43 -7.90
CA SER A 316 -7.27 2.86 -7.90
C SER A 316 -6.29 3.30 -9.01
N PRO A 317 -6.37 4.54 -9.49
CA PRO A 317 -5.36 5.11 -10.39
C PRO A 317 -3.94 5.10 -9.81
N ARG A 318 -2.95 4.82 -10.67
CA ARG A 318 -1.52 4.92 -10.35
C ARG A 318 -1.16 6.37 -10.07
N LEU A 319 -0.41 6.62 -8.99
CA LEU A 319 0.03 7.98 -8.65
C LEU A 319 1.43 8.28 -9.21
N ASN A 320 2.21 7.25 -9.53
CA ASN A 320 3.60 7.31 -9.98
C ASN A 320 4.47 8.12 -9.00
N ILE A 321 4.27 7.94 -7.68
CA ILE A 321 4.92 8.74 -6.64
C ILE A 321 6.45 8.63 -6.75
N TRP A 322 6.98 7.42 -6.92
CA TRP A 322 8.43 7.22 -7.00
C TRP A 322 9.06 7.97 -8.19
N LEU A 323 8.45 7.88 -9.38
CA LEU A 323 8.93 8.57 -10.59
C LEU A 323 8.92 10.09 -10.44
N LYS A 324 7.93 10.63 -9.71
CA LYS A 324 7.78 12.08 -9.52
C LYS A 324 8.77 12.66 -8.51
N TYR A 325 9.09 11.92 -7.45
CA TYR A 325 9.73 12.50 -6.26
C TYR A 325 10.97 11.77 -5.74
N CYS A 326 11.19 10.51 -6.14
CA CYS A 326 12.18 9.65 -5.48
C CYS A 326 13.36 9.23 -6.37
N MET A 327 13.29 9.51 -7.69
CA MET A 327 14.32 9.12 -8.65
C MET A 327 15.71 9.67 -8.31
N GLY A 328 16.76 8.92 -8.63
CA GLY A 328 18.15 9.38 -8.56
C GLY A 328 18.78 9.34 -7.16
N ARG A 329 18.15 8.66 -6.21
CA ARG A 329 18.73 8.44 -4.87
C ARG A 329 19.94 7.50 -4.95
N SER A 330 20.93 7.74 -4.10
CA SER A 330 22.12 6.89 -3.95
C SER A 330 22.01 5.98 -2.73
N GLY A 331 22.61 4.80 -2.79
CA GLY A 331 22.60 3.83 -1.68
C GLY A 331 21.40 2.88 -1.74
N PHE A 332 20.83 2.59 -0.58
CA PHE A 332 19.83 1.53 -0.42
C PHE A 332 18.62 2.02 0.35
N ASP A 333 17.46 1.47 -0.01
CA ASP A 333 16.23 1.70 0.71
C ASP A 333 16.18 0.85 1.99
N PRO A 334 15.95 1.45 3.17
CA PRO A 334 16.00 0.73 4.44
C PRO A 334 14.84 -0.25 4.65
N ILE A 335 13.73 -0.09 3.93
CA ILE A 335 12.54 -0.95 4.06
C ILE A 335 12.69 -2.22 3.22
N THR A 336 13.08 -2.07 1.97
CA THR A 336 13.16 -3.14 0.98
C THR A 336 14.54 -3.82 0.97
N GLY A 337 15.59 -3.12 1.39
CA GLY A 337 16.97 -3.57 1.21
C GLY A 337 17.46 -3.48 -0.23
N LEU A 338 16.65 -2.95 -1.15
CA LEU A 338 17.02 -2.81 -2.56
C LEU A 338 17.87 -1.54 -2.79
N PRO A 339 18.81 -1.57 -3.75
CA PRO A 339 19.48 -0.36 -4.21
C PRO A 339 18.43 0.61 -4.76
N TYR A 340 18.55 1.90 -4.46
CA TYR A 340 17.63 2.90 -5.03
C TYR A 340 17.65 2.89 -6.57
N SER A 341 18.80 2.63 -7.18
CA SER A 341 18.93 2.42 -8.63
C SER A 341 18.09 1.25 -9.16
N MET A 342 17.89 0.20 -8.35
CA MET A 342 16.99 -0.90 -8.69
C MET A 342 15.54 -0.46 -8.60
N ILE A 343 15.17 0.28 -7.55
CA ILE A 343 13.80 0.80 -7.38
C ILE A 343 13.43 1.79 -8.50
N ASP A 344 14.38 2.63 -8.93
CA ASP A 344 14.22 3.52 -10.09
C ASP A 344 13.89 2.73 -11.36
N MET A 345 14.59 1.63 -11.61
CA MET A 345 14.29 0.73 -12.73
C MET A 345 12.90 0.09 -12.59
N ILE A 346 12.55 -0.38 -11.39
CA ILE A 346 11.21 -0.94 -11.11
C ILE A 346 10.13 0.10 -11.40
N ALA A 347 10.32 1.34 -10.96
CA ALA A 347 9.38 2.45 -11.19
C ALA A 347 9.22 2.77 -12.68
N LYS A 348 10.33 2.85 -13.44
CA LYS A 348 10.28 3.02 -14.90
C LYS A 348 9.52 1.88 -15.58
N ALA A 349 9.79 0.63 -15.20
CA ALA A 349 9.10 -0.53 -15.75
C ALA A 349 7.60 -0.51 -15.42
N SER A 350 7.23 -0.12 -14.20
CA SER A 350 5.84 0.05 -13.76
C SER A 350 5.07 1.09 -14.59
N ASP A 351 5.77 2.09 -15.14
CA ASP A 351 5.22 3.11 -16.05
C ASP A 351 5.19 2.65 -17.53
N GLY A 352 5.60 1.41 -17.80
CA GLY A 352 5.57 0.81 -19.13
C GLY A 352 6.84 1.03 -19.95
N GLN A 353 7.91 1.59 -19.36
CA GLN A 353 9.16 1.83 -20.06
C GLN A 353 9.91 0.52 -20.30
N ASN A 354 10.48 0.38 -21.50
CA ASN A 354 11.36 -0.75 -21.81
C ASN A 354 12.79 -0.46 -21.33
N ILE A 355 13.11 -0.96 -20.15
CA ILE A 355 14.41 -0.79 -19.49
C ILE A 355 15.37 -1.97 -19.70
N MET A 356 15.12 -2.83 -20.71
CA MET A 356 15.91 -4.06 -20.89
C MET A 356 17.42 -3.79 -21.04
N HIS A 357 17.79 -2.74 -21.77
CA HIS A 357 19.19 -2.33 -21.90
C HIS A 357 19.82 -1.92 -20.56
N GLU A 358 19.08 -1.17 -19.74
CA GLU A 358 19.54 -0.80 -18.38
C GLU A 358 19.76 -2.05 -17.53
N LEU A 359 18.89 -3.06 -17.62
CA LEU A 359 19.00 -4.31 -16.87
C LEU A 359 20.17 -5.19 -17.29
N LEU A 360 20.46 -5.26 -18.60
CA LEU A 360 21.59 -6.02 -19.15
C LEU A 360 22.93 -5.37 -18.81
N THR A 361 22.96 -4.04 -18.70
CA THR A 361 24.17 -3.28 -18.36
C THR A 361 24.27 -2.93 -16.87
N TYR A 362 23.27 -3.32 -16.08
CA TYR A 362 23.21 -3.01 -14.66
C TYR A 362 24.42 -3.59 -13.94
N ARG A 363 25.29 -2.71 -13.48
CA ARG A 363 26.39 -3.09 -12.60
C ARG A 363 25.88 -3.06 -11.17
N ARG A 364 26.16 -4.15 -10.44
CA ARG A 364 25.96 -4.20 -9.00
C ARG A 364 26.59 -2.96 -8.37
N PRO A 365 25.93 -2.33 -7.37
CA PRO A 365 26.58 -1.32 -6.57
C PRO A 365 27.80 -1.95 -5.88
N LEU A 366 28.99 -1.78 -6.48
CA LEU A 366 30.25 -2.18 -5.88
C LEU A 366 30.67 -1.05 -4.95
N GLN A 367 30.71 -1.32 -3.64
CA GLN A 367 31.60 -0.71 -2.65
C GLN A 367 32.17 0.68 -3.00
N GLU A 368 31.35 1.73 -2.89
CA GLU A 368 31.86 3.01 -2.40
C GLU A 368 31.62 2.92 -0.88
N VAL A 369 32.53 2.39 -0.06
CA VAL A 369 33.62 3.15 0.58
C VAL A 369 34.44 2.11 1.38
N ARG A 370 35.78 2.14 1.27
CA ARG A 370 36.63 1.58 2.34
C ARG A 370 36.48 2.49 3.55
N PRO A 371 36.29 1.98 4.79
CA PRO A 371 36.44 2.85 5.94
C PRO A 371 37.88 3.42 5.90
N GLU A 372 38.02 4.73 5.67
CA GLU A 372 39.24 5.40 6.08
C GLU A 372 39.39 5.17 7.59
N PRO A 373 40.59 4.80 8.08
CA PRO A 373 40.81 4.66 9.50
C PRO A 373 40.47 6.01 10.18
N LEU A 374 39.54 5.99 11.13
CA LEU A 374 39.16 7.17 11.89
C LEU A 374 40.41 7.87 12.45
N PRO A 375 40.58 9.19 12.27
CA PRO A 375 41.56 9.93 13.03
C PRO A 375 41.17 9.88 14.50
N THR A 376 42.04 9.32 15.31
CA THR A 376 41.93 9.29 16.77
C THR A 376 41.90 10.71 17.31
N SER A 377 40.73 11.23 17.70
CA SER A 377 40.54 11.98 18.97
C SER A 377 39.20 12.72 19.05
N THR A 378 38.62 12.66 20.25
CA THR A 378 37.56 13.47 20.89
C THR A 378 36.08 13.06 20.74
N PRO A 379 35.35 12.86 21.86
CA PRO A 379 33.92 12.54 21.86
C PRO A 379 33.08 13.81 21.77
N GLY A 380 32.60 14.13 20.57
CA GLY A 380 31.52 15.10 20.33
C GLY A 380 30.13 14.42 20.30
N PRO A 381 29.03 15.20 20.37
CA PRO A 381 27.67 14.65 20.41
C PRO A 381 27.41 13.83 19.14
N VAL A 382 26.76 12.68 19.34
CA VAL A 382 26.48 11.62 18.35
C VAL A 382 25.69 12.20 17.16
N HIS A 383 26.40 12.79 16.20
CA HIS A 383 25.85 13.25 14.93
C HIS A 383 25.98 12.13 13.89
N MET A 384 24.85 11.78 13.29
CA MET A 384 24.70 11.09 12.00
C MET A 384 25.62 9.90 11.76
N VAL A 385 25.14 8.70 12.09
CA VAL A 385 25.57 7.53 11.33
C VAL A 385 25.07 7.74 9.90
N SER A 386 25.98 8.07 8.99
CA SER A 386 25.69 8.15 7.56
C SER A 386 25.12 6.81 7.11
N LEU A 387 23.87 6.82 6.62
CA LEU A 387 23.17 5.68 6.00
C LEU A 387 23.87 5.15 4.72
N GLN A 388 25.08 5.63 4.40
CA GLN A 388 25.85 5.25 3.22
C GLN A 388 26.50 3.86 3.30
N HIS A 389 26.50 3.19 4.46
CA HIS A 389 27.19 1.90 4.63
C HIS A 389 26.23 0.82 5.13
N MET A 390 25.65 0.06 4.21
CA MET A 390 25.04 -1.22 4.56
C MET A 390 26.13 -2.25 4.88
N PRO A 391 26.01 -3.04 5.96
CA PRO A 391 26.79 -4.26 6.10
C PRO A 391 26.29 -5.23 5.02
N PHE A 392 27.09 -5.41 3.98
CA PHE A 392 26.85 -6.37 2.91
C PHE A 392 26.61 -7.76 3.49
N CYS A 393 25.50 -8.40 3.13
CA CYS A 393 25.23 -9.78 3.48
C CYS A 393 24.83 -10.57 2.22
N GLU A 394 25.20 -11.84 2.18
CA GLU A 394 25.01 -12.72 1.00
C GLU A 394 23.55 -12.73 0.55
N ALA A 395 22.60 -12.70 1.50
CA ALA A 395 21.17 -12.62 1.21
C ALA A 395 20.79 -11.41 0.34
N SER A 396 21.36 -10.23 0.61
CA SER A 396 21.06 -9.00 -0.13
C SER A 396 21.42 -9.13 -1.60
N MET A 397 22.57 -9.76 -1.87
CA MET A 397 23.04 -9.95 -3.24
C MET A 397 22.12 -10.89 -4.02
N HIS A 398 21.64 -11.95 -3.39
CA HIS A 398 20.64 -12.84 -3.99
C HIS A 398 19.31 -12.14 -4.23
N VAL A 399 18.83 -11.31 -3.30
CA VAL A 399 17.62 -10.50 -3.51
C VAL A 399 17.79 -9.58 -4.73
N TRP A 400 18.89 -8.84 -4.84
CA TRP A 400 19.09 -7.89 -5.93
C TRP A 400 19.12 -8.58 -7.30
N GLU A 401 19.80 -9.73 -7.40
CA GLU A 401 19.82 -10.51 -8.65
C GLU A 401 18.46 -11.16 -8.94
N ALA A 402 17.73 -11.64 -7.92
CA ALA A 402 16.38 -12.16 -8.11
C ALA A 402 15.45 -11.07 -8.69
N TYR A 403 15.50 -9.85 -8.15
CA TYR A 403 14.74 -8.70 -8.67
C TYR A 403 15.18 -8.30 -10.08
N ARG A 404 16.49 -8.29 -10.37
CA ARG A 404 17.00 -7.97 -11.72
C ARG A 404 16.43 -8.93 -12.77
N HIS A 405 16.53 -10.23 -12.55
CA HIS A 405 16.00 -11.23 -13.48
C HIS A 405 14.46 -11.18 -13.55
N ALA A 406 13.78 -11.03 -12.41
CA ALA A 406 12.32 -10.89 -12.40
C ALA A 406 11.85 -9.63 -13.15
N LEU A 407 12.62 -8.54 -13.12
CA LEU A 407 12.33 -7.33 -13.87
C LEU A 407 12.56 -7.52 -15.38
N MET A 408 13.55 -8.31 -15.79
CA MET A 408 13.69 -8.72 -17.19
C MET A 408 12.46 -9.51 -17.66
N LEU A 409 11.97 -10.46 -16.83
CA LEU A 409 10.75 -11.22 -17.10
C LEU A 409 9.52 -10.30 -17.22
N TYR A 410 9.38 -9.34 -16.31
CA TYR A 410 8.30 -8.34 -16.34
C TYR A 410 8.34 -7.49 -17.61
N VAL A 411 9.51 -6.94 -17.95
CA VAL A 411 9.69 -6.07 -19.13
C VAL A 411 9.45 -6.84 -20.44
N TYR A 412 9.84 -8.12 -20.49
CA TYR A 412 9.49 -9.02 -21.60
C TYR A 412 7.98 -9.21 -21.71
N MET A 413 7.29 -9.46 -20.59
CA MET A 413 5.85 -9.72 -20.57
C MET A 413 5.00 -8.49 -20.91
N PHE A 414 5.37 -7.31 -20.40
CA PHE A 414 4.49 -6.13 -20.41
C PHE A 414 5.00 -4.96 -21.25
N ASN A 415 6.32 -4.82 -21.42
CA ASN A 415 6.93 -3.60 -21.98
C ASN A 415 7.64 -3.87 -23.32
N GLY A 416 7.41 -5.03 -23.94
CA GLY A 416 7.97 -5.39 -25.23
C GLY A 416 9.49 -5.64 -25.22
N GLY A 417 10.08 -5.91 -24.05
CA GLY A 417 11.48 -6.32 -23.93
C GLY A 417 11.76 -7.65 -24.63
N GLN A 418 13.00 -7.86 -25.04
CA GLN A 418 13.47 -9.14 -25.57
C GLN A 418 14.38 -9.80 -24.54
N VAL A 419 14.16 -11.10 -24.28
CA VAL A 419 15.00 -11.93 -23.42
C VAL A 419 15.57 -13.04 -24.30
N GLU A 420 16.89 -13.12 -24.38
CA GLU A 420 17.58 -14.08 -25.25
C GLU A 420 17.25 -15.53 -24.89
N ASN A 421 17.24 -15.85 -23.59
CA ASN A 421 16.96 -17.19 -23.09
C ASN A 421 16.00 -17.13 -21.90
N LEU A 422 14.70 -17.10 -22.21
CA LEU A 422 13.63 -17.02 -21.23
C LEU A 422 13.67 -18.17 -20.19
N PRO A 423 13.84 -19.45 -20.58
CA PRO A 423 14.00 -20.54 -19.61
C PRO A 423 15.17 -20.34 -18.65
N ALA A 424 16.33 -19.91 -19.14
CA ALA A 424 17.49 -19.66 -18.28
C ALA A 424 17.23 -18.48 -17.32
N THR A 425 16.65 -17.38 -17.81
CA THR A 425 16.31 -16.23 -16.96
C THR A 425 15.32 -16.60 -15.85
N CYS A 426 14.35 -17.48 -16.14
CA CYS A 426 13.43 -18.05 -15.14
C CYS A 426 14.18 -18.89 -14.09
N GLU A 427 15.09 -19.76 -14.50
CA GLU A 427 15.90 -20.56 -13.57
C GLU A 427 16.84 -19.67 -12.74
N ASP A 428 17.49 -18.67 -13.31
CA ASP A 428 18.38 -17.74 -12.59
C ASP A 428 17.61 -16.96 -11.52
N ALA A 429 16.45 -16.39 -11.89
CA ALA A 429 15.56 -15.70 -10.94
C ALA A 429 15.11 -16.62 -9.80
N TYR A 430 14.76 -17.88 -10.10
CA TYR A 430 14.41 -18.87 -9.09
C TYR A 430 15.59 -19.21 -8.20
N MET A 431 16.77 -19.49 -8.78
CA MET A 431 17.97 -19.90 -8.07
C MET A 431 18.41 -18.82 -7.07
N HIS A 432 18.39 -17.56 -7.47
CA HIS A 432 18.66 -16.45 -6.55
C HIS A 432 17.59 -16.35 -5.47
N SER A 433 16.31 -16.49 -5.80
CA SER A 433 15.22 -16.46 -4.81
C SER A 433 15.34 -17.60 -3.78
N ASP A 434 15.67 -18.83 -4.22
CA ASP A 434 15.87 -19.99 -3.34
C ASP A 434 17.10 -19.84 -2.45
N ALA A 435 18.19 -19.27 -2.97
CA ALA A 435 19.40 -19.02 -2.18
C ALA A 435 19.15 -18.11 -0.97
N VAL A 436 18.24 -17.12 -1.08
CA VAL A 436 17.85 -16.26 0.05
C VAL A 436 17.32 -17.08 1.25
N PHE A 437 16.62 -18.18 1.02
CA PHE A 437 16.10 -19.04 2.10
C PHE A 437 17.20 -19.78 2.85
N ASN A 438 18.37 -19.93 2.24
CA ASN A 438 19.52 -20.61 2.83
C ASN A 438 20.46 -19.61 3.55
N CYS A 439 20.37 -18.32 3.22
CA CYS A 439 21.04 -17.24 3.95
C CYS A 439 20.28 -16.96 5.26
N SER A 440 20.82 -17.44 6.38
CA SER A 440 20.10 -17.55 7.65
C SER A 440 19.71 -16.21 8.27
N GLY A 441 18.42 -15.85 8.23
CA GLY A 441 17.82 -14.81 9.09
C GLY A 441 18.30 -13.38 8.85
N GLU A 442 19.01 -13.12 7.75
CA GLU A 442 19.57 -11.80 7.42
C GLU A 442 18.52 -10.83 6.88
N LEU A 443 17.58 -11.33 6.09
CA LEU A 443 16.54 -10.54 5.41
C LEU A 443 15.14 -11.15 5.55
N PRO A 444 14.08 -10.34 5.47
CA PRO A 444 12.71 -10.86 5.39
C PRO A 444 12.48 -11.64 4.09
N LEU A 445 11.98 -12.87 4.22
CA LEU A 445 11.74 -13.74 3.08
C LEU A 445 10.58 -13.27 2.16
N PHE A 446 9.73 -12.34 2.63
CA PHE A 446 8.65 -11.77 1.81
C PHE A 446 9.19 -11.07 0.55
N LEU A 447 10.44 -10.57 0.58
CA LEU A 447 11.08 -9.97 -0.59
C LEU A 447 11.17 -10.93 -1.78
N CYS A 448 11.09 -12.25 -1.55
CA CYS A 448 11.11 -13.26 -2.61
C CYS A 448 9.73 -13.50 -3.28
N ILE A 449 8.63 -12.91 -2.77
CA ILE A 449 7.28 -13.13 -3.31
C ILE A 449 7.22 -12.69 -4.77
N TRP A 450 7.59 -11.45 -5.06
CA TRP A 450 7.49 -10.90 -6.41
C TRP A 450 8.39 -11.63 -7.43
N PRO A 451 9.68 -11.88 -7.16
CA PRO A 451 10.52 -12.67 -8.06
C PRO A 451 9.95 -14.07 -8.33
N LEU A 452 9.55 -14.81 -7.28
CA LEU A 452 8.97 -16.14 -7.45
C LEU A 452 7.66 -16.12 -8.25
N PHE A 453 6.83 -15.10 -8.02
CA PHE A 453 5.58 -14.91 -8.75
C PHE A 453 5.85 -14.65 -10.24
N MET A 454 6.81 -13.78 -10.58
CA MET A 454 7.18 -13.49 -11.97
C MET A 454 7.73 -14.73 -12.68
N VAL A 455 8.60 -15.52 -12.04
CA VAL A 455 9.04 -16.81 -12.61
C VAL A 455 7.85 -17.74 -12.83
N GLY A 456 6.92 -17.79 -11.88
CA GLY A 456 5.71 -18.60 -11.98
C GLY A 456 4.84 -18.24 -13.18
N LEU A 457 4.67 -16.95 -13.48
CA LEU A 457 3.92 -16.50 -14.66
C LEU A 457 4.58 -16.91 -15.98
N MET A 458 5.91 -16.83 -16.03
CA MET A 458 6.69 -16.98 -17.26
C MET A 458 7.11 -18.41 -17.57
N THR A 459 7.22 -19.29 -16.57
CA THR A 459 7.71 -20.65 -16.79
C THR A 459 6.65 -21.60 -17.35
N ASP A 460 7.07 -22.37 -18.36
CA ASP A 460 6.31 -23.51 -18.88
C ASP A 460 6.86 -24.85 -18.33
N SER A 461 7.94 -24.82 -17.54
CA SER A 461 8.50 -26.01 -16.89
C SER A 461 7.64 -26.44 -15.70
N ILE A 462 7.03 -27.62 -15.81
CA ILE A 462 6.24 -28.23 -14.73
C ILE A 462 7.11 -28.44 -13.48
N THR A 463 8.36 -28.87 -13.65
CA THR A 463 9.31 -29.06 -12.54
C THR A 463 9.59 -27.74 -11.82
N LEU A 464 9.76 -26.64 -12.56
CA LEU A 464 9.98 -25.33 -11.96
C LEU A 464 8.73 -24.83 -11.23
N ARG A 465 7.52 -25.02 -11.79
CA ARG A 465 6.26 -24.71 -11.10
C ARG A 465 6.13 -25.44 -9.75
N GLN A 466 6.47 -26.74 -9.71
CA GLN A 466 6.46 -27.52 -8.47
C GLN A 466 7.50 -27.02 -7.45
N ARG A 467 8.67 -26.58 -7.90
CA ARG A 467 9.69 -25.95 -7.06
C ARG A 467 9.21 -24.62 -6.48
N ILE A 468 8.56 -23.78 -7.29
CA ILE A 468 8.01 -22.48 -6.86
C ILE A 468 6.88 -22.67 -5.84
N ALA A 469 5.93 -23.58 -6.10
CA ALA A 469 4.82 -23.87 -5.17
C ALA A 469 5.35 -24.28 -3.78
N ARG A 470 6.37 -25.15 -3.73
CA ARG A 470 7.04 -25.52 -2.48
C ARG A 470 7.71 -24.34 -1.78
N GLN A 471 8.30 -23.38 -2.51
CA GLN A 471 8.86 -22.18 -1.89
C GLN A 471 7.77 -21.29 -1.28
N PHE A 472 6.63 -21.10 -1.96
CA PHE A 472 5.49 -20.39 -1.38
C PHE A 472 4.97 -21.08 -0.12
N GLU A 473 4.90 -22.41 -0.08
CA GLU A 473 4.53 -23.16 1.12
C GLU A 473 5.53 -22.94 2.27
N ARG A 474 6.84 -22.92 1.97
CA ARG A 474 7.89 -22.57 2.94
C ARG A 474 7.74 -21.14 3.48
N LEU A 475 7.33 -20.18 2.65
CA LEU A 475 7.06 -18.80 3.08
C LEU A 475 5.82 -18.69 3.98
N ILE A 476 4.78 -19.45 3.67
CA ILE A 476 3.50 -19.42 4.40
C ILE A 476 3.65 -20.00 5.80
N SER A 477 4.40 -21.09 5.96
CA SER A 477 4.53 -21.86 7.20
C SER A 477 4.97 -21.03 8.43
N PRO A 478 6.03 -20.20 8.38
CA PRO A 478 6.50 -19.45 9.54
C PRO A 478 5.74 -18.13 9.79
N LEU A 479 5.14 -17.53 8.76
CA LEU A 479 4.57 -16.17 8.84
C LEU A 479 3.05 -16.16 9.01
N ASN A 480 2.36 -17.22 8.58
CA ASN A 480 0.90 -17.27 8.45
C ASN A 480 0.28 -16.01 7.80
N TYR A 481 1.06 -15.33 6.95
CA TYR A 481 0.73 -14.01 6.44
C TYR A 481 -0.16 -14.15 5.21
N LEU A 482 -1.37 -13.61 5.28
CA LEU A 482 -2.39 -13.77 4.26
C LEU A 482 -1.96 -13.26 2.86
N PRO A 483 -1.23 -12.14 2.72
CA PRO A 483 -0.75 -11.69 1.40
C PRO A 483 0.05 -12.75 0.64
N ILE A 484 0.90 -13.52 1.34
CA ILE A 484 1.67 -14.61 0.74
C ILE A 484 0.75 -15.73 0.24
N ARG A 485 -0.25 -16.09 1.05
CA ARG A 485 -1.28 -17.06 0.65
C ARG A 485 -2.07 -16.57 -0.57
N MET A 486 -2.30 -15.25 -0.68
CA MET A 486 -3.01 -14.65 -1.80
C MET A 486 -2.20 -14.71 -3.07
N ALA A 487 -0.93 -14.31 -3.01
CA ALA A 487 -0.02 -14.43 -4.14
C ALA A 487 0.09 -15.89 -4.60
N HIS A 488 0.26 -16.85 -3.67
CA HIS A 488 0.31 -18.27 -4.01
C HIS A 488 -0.99 -18.76 -4.67
N LYS A 489 -2.15 -18.47 -4.06
CA LYS A 489 -3.46 -18.87 -4.59
C LYS A 489 -3.71 -18.26 -5.98
N LEU A 490 -3.37 -17.00 -6.17
CA LEU A 490 -3.50 -16.30 -7.46
C LEU A 490 -2.64 -16.97 -8.53
N MET A 491 -1.40 -17.34 -8.20
CA MET A 491 -0.50 -18.02 -9.12
C MET A 491 -1.02 -19.43 -9.50
N LEU A 492 -1.53 -20.20 -8.53
CA LEU A 492 -2.12 -21.51 -8.79
C LEU A 492 -3.36 -21.43 -9.69
N GLU A 493 -4.24 -20.47 -9.44
CA GLU A 493 -5.42 -20.24 -10.29
C GLU A 493 -5.00 -19.77 -11.69
N PHE A 494 -3.99 -18.92 -11.80
CA PHE A 494 -3.43 -18.50 -13.08
C PHE A 494 -2.93 -19.70 -13.88
N TRP A 495 -2.14 -20.61 -13.28
CA TRP A 495 -1.67 -21.83 -13.97
C TRP A 495 -2.83 -22.70 -14.46
N LYS A 496 -3.82 -22.93 -13.60
CA LYS A 496 -5.02 -23.70 -13.94
C LYS A 496 -5.79 -23.10 -15.11
N ARG A 497 -5.95 -21.77 -15.14
CA ARG A 497 -6.68 -21.09 -16.23
C ARG A 497 -5.85 -21.02 -17.51
N LYS A 498 -4.52 -20.86 -17.43
CA LYS A 498 -3.62 -20.78 -18.59
C LYS A 498 -3.74 -21.99 -19.52
N GLU A 499 -4.08 -23.17 -18.98
CA GLU A 499 -4.32 -24.39 -19.76
C GLU A 499 -5.53 -24.29 -20.71
N THR A 500 -6.55 -23.51 -20.34
CA THR A 500 -7.80 -23.36 -21.12
C THR A 500 -7.97 -21.98 -21.75
N GLN A 501 -7.26 -20.97 -21.23
CA GLN A 501 -7.33 -19.58 -21.62
C GLN A 501 -5.91 -19.03 -21.82
N PRO A 502 -5.35 -19.11 -23.05
CA PRO A 502 -3.96 -18.71 -23.31
C PRO A 502 -3.62 -17.26 -22.96
N ASN A 503 -4.62 -16.37 -23.04
CA ASN A 503 -4.48 -14.94 -22.75
C ASN A 503 -5.00 -14.56 -21.36
N VAL A 504 -5.05 -15.51 -20.41
CA VAL A 504 -5.50 -15.21 -19.05
C VAL A 504 -4.58 -14.18 -18.41
N SER A 505 -5.18 -13.20 -17.72
CA SER A 505 -4.47 -12.18 -16.96
C SER A 505 -4.66 -12.41 -15.47
N TYR A 506 -3.58 -12.43 -14.69
CA TYR A 506 -3.68 -12.54 -13.23
C TYR A 506 -4.35 -11.29 -12.62
N HIS A 507 -4.28 -10.13 -13.28
CA HIS A 507 -5.05 -8.95 -12.85
C HIS A 507 -6.56 -9.16 -13.00
N ASP A 508 -7.01 -9.87 -14.04
CA ASP A 508 -8.43 -10.18 -14.22
C ASP A 508 -8.91 -11.14 -13.12
N ILE A 509 -8.13 -12.17 -12.81
CA ILE A 509 -8.44 -13.11 -11.72
C ILE A 509 -8.56 -12.38 -10.37
N ALA A 510 -7.59 -11.52 -10.05
CA ALA A 510 -7.64 -10.74 -8.82
C ALA A 510 -8.87 -9.81 -8.74
N ARG A 511 -9.25 -9.18 -9.87
CA ARG A 511 -10.47 -8.36 -9.97
C ARG A 511 -11.75 -9.18 -9.81
N GLU A 512 -11.82 -10.38 -10.38
CA GLU A 512 -12.95 -11.31 -10.17
C GLU A 512 -13.11 -11.67 -8.68
N TRP A 513 -12.00 -11.79 -7.95
CA TRP A 513 -12.01 -12.07 -6.51
C TRP A 513 -12.36 -10.85 -5.65
N ASN A 514 -12.51 -9.66 -6.25
CA ASN A 514 -12.67 -8.38 -5.57
C ASN A 514 -11.49 -8.08 -4.62
N MET A 515 -10.26 -8.40 -5.02
CA MET A 515 -9.06 -8.27 -4.20
C MET A 515 -7.97 -7.44 -4.85
N GLU A 516 -7.15 -6.80 -4.02
CA GLU A 516 -5.88 -6.18 -4.41
C GLU A 516 -4.74 -6.97 -3.76
N VAL A 517 -4.12 -7.86 -4.53
CA VAL A 517 -3.08 -8.75 -3.99
C VAL A 517 -1.75 -8.02 -4.03
N CYS A 518 -1.15 -7.79 -2.85
CA CYS A 518 0.23 -7.35 -2.73
C CYS A 518 1.16 -8.51 -3.08
N LEU A 519 2.03 -8.28 -4.05
CA LEU A 519 3.07 -9.21 -4.48
C LEU A 519 4.45 -8.82 -3.92
N PHE A 520 4.53 -7.69 -3.22
CA PHE A 520 5.72 -7.25 -2.50
C PHE A 520 5.80 -7.82 -1.09
#